data_AF-A0A8T7HZD2-F1
#
_entry.id   AF-A0A8T7HZD2-F1
#
_cell.length_a   1.000
_cell.length_b   1.000
_cell.length_c   1.000
_cell.angle_alpha   90.00
_cell.angle_beta   90.00
_cell.angle_gamma   90.00
#
_symmetry.space_group_name_H-M   'P 1'
#
loop_
_entity.id
_entity.type
_entity.pdbx_description
1 polymer ?
#
loop_
_entity_poly.entity_id
_entity_poly.type
_entity_poly.pdbx_seq_one_letter_code
_entity_poly.pdbx_strand_id
1 'polypeptide(L)'
;GWLDVQVNADDTLAAGTGVTDIHGQVVFEVGQGLSDIGKTFALAVSRNQFSPYIFNEEDTCLWRGSFSLTLSGHHASALLPDANIDPVGKWLLLSTQPAQPDHPLVRTMVRVVDAIEDIDPVTAEQVTEIFWDTPLDNDFDLETLVVRGNLIPITAGQTVPPMTAAPLQFRVGPVTDPASPEADFAQTLERCGANSQLSQKHDAVGRIKHLIPLESSAAAELTWLENDGASQPEIILHDGDGTQWFWLPQFIGEEVATPTQSVFTLEYGSYNTIFNSESPKEKISFVDYASNNGVTIRLGDGEFGKAPARGQVFELRYRLGNGKRTNISRDSILRFVSELAEPPSKPSFVDSVTNPIALINGRDQESMEQIKINLPQAYQAETYRAVTIDDYQTIAERLEWIQQAGASFRWTGSWPTIFVTPDPYDNVGLLPEQRETLQAHLARVRMAGRDVCVKEPRYANVDLEIKVCVAQSAYRGQVKQAVLRTLFGYGTQKGFFDPDNFTFGSALERAQLMSAIQAVAGVKAVNGMRIRRRGFFDWRNFTEWKFSVAVNELIAVANNTLLPERGSVRLIMEGGA
;
A
#
# COMPACT_ATOMS: atom_id res chain seq x y z
N GLY A 1 9.10 11.31 -5.82
CA GLY A 1 8.92 12.54 -6.62
C GLY A 1 9.43 12.30 -8.03
N TRP A 2 9.39 13.32 -8.89
CA TRP A 2 9.81 13.19 -10.29
C TRP A 2 10.77 14.31 -10.68
N LEU A 3 11.69 13.99 -11.57
CA LEU A 3 12.68 14.88 -12.16
C LEU A 3 12.50 14.87 -13.67
N ASP A 4 12.28 16.05 -14.24
CA ASP A 4 12.32 16.32 -15.66
C ASP A 4 13.73 16.74 -16.06
N VAL A 5 14.31 16.02 -17.02
CA VAL A 5 15.70 16.20 -17.44
C VAL A 5 15.74 16.53 -18.93
N GLN A 6 16.35 17.66 -19.26
CA GLN A 6 16.58 18.06 -20.65
C GLN A 6 18.00 17.68 -21.04
N VAL A 7 18.14 16.92 -22.13
CA VAL A 7 19.42 16.37 -22.58
C VAL A 7 19.80 16.83 -23.99
N ASN A 8 21.10 16.98 -24.24
CA ASN A 8 21.65 17.29 -25.57
C ASN A 8 22.16 16.05 -26.33
N ALA A 9 22.24 14.90 -25.66
CA ALA A 9 22.60 13.62 -26.25
C ALA A 9 21.90 12.47 -25.51
N ASP A 10 21.68 11.35 -26.20
CA ASP A 10 21.11 10.13 -25.63
C ASP A 10 22.15 9.45 -24.73
N ASP A 11 21.83 9.27 -23.44
CA ASP A 11 22.68 8.60 -22.47
C ASP A 11 21.83 8.13 -21.27
N THR A 12 22.47 7.57 -20.25
CA THR A 12 21.81 7.06 -19.05
C THR A 12 22.27 7.80 -17.80
N LEU A 13 21.34 8.00 -16.86
CA LEU A 13 21.62 8.56 -15.54
C LEU A 13 21.60 7.44 -14.50
N ALA A 14 22.66 7.31 -13.71
CA ALA A 14 22.74 6.25 -12.69
C ALA A 14 21.83 6.54 -11.49
N ALA A 15 21.24 5.48 -10.93
CA ALA A 15 20.57 5.57 -9.64
C ALA A 15 21.55 6.04 -8.55
N GLY A 16 21.08 6.83 -7.60
CA GLY A 16 21.91 7.44 -6.56
C GLY A 16 22.61 8.73 -7.01
N THR A 17 22.42 9.19 -8.25
CA THR A 17 22.92 10.51 -8.67
C THR A 17 22.22 11.61 -7.86
N GLY A 18 22.99 12.39 -7.12
CA GLY A 18 22.47 13.44 -6.24
C GLY A 18 22.01 14.67 -7.03
N VAL A 19 20.79 15.13 -6.78
CA VAL A 19 20.23 16.40 -7.26
C VAL A 19 19.77 17.25 -6.07
N THR A 20 19.81 18.56 -6.23
CA THR A 20 19.58 19.49 -5.12
C THR A 20 18.99 20.82 -5.59
N ASP A 21 18.54 21.61 -4.61
CA ASP A 21 18.11 22.98 -4.82
C ASP A 21 19.30 23.89 -5.14
N ILE A 22 19.01 25.16 -5.45
CA ILE A 22 20.05 26.12 -5.84
C ILE A 22 21.13 26.34 -4.77
N HIS A 23 20.84 26.04 -3.49
CA HIS A 23 21.74 26.25 -2.36
C HIS A 23 22.35 24.96 -1.78
N GLY A 24 22.01 23.77 -2.28
CA GLY A 24 22.55 22.53 -1.73
C GLY A 24 21.97 22.14 -0.36
N GLN A 25 20.83 22.70 0.04
CA GLN A 25 20.22 22.50 1.36
C GLN A 25 19.44 21.20 1.45
N VAL A 26 18.76 20.82 0.37
CA VAL A 26 17.95 19.60 0.31
C VAL A 26 18.46 18.71 -0.80
N VAL A 27 18.87 17.50 -0.43
CA VAL A 27 19.43 16.51 -1.37
C VAL A 27 18.38 15.44 -1.66
N PHE A 28 18.24 15.14 -2.95
CA PHE A 28 17.51 14.02 -3.48
C PHE A 28 18.46 13.15 -4.29
N GLU A 29 18.12 11.88 -4.42
CA GLU A 29 18.81 10.97 -5.32
C GLU A 29 17.86 10.47 -6.40
N VAL A 30 18.41 10.27 -7.58
CA VAL A 30 17.75 9.63 -8.70
C VAL A 30 17.44 8.17 -8.37
N GLY A 31 16.19 7.75 -8.55
CA GLY A 31 15.66 6.43 -8.22
C GLY A 31 14.69 6.41 -7.04
N GLN A 32 14.22 5.20 -6.71
CA GLN A 32 13.26 4.88 -5.65
C GLN A 32 13.90 4.48 -4.31
N GLY A 33 15.23 4.62 -4.17
CA GLY A 33 15.95 4.30 -2.94
C GLY A 33 16.99 3.20 -3.13
N LEU A 34 17.29 2.43 -2.09
CA LEU A 34 18.32 1.38 -2.15
C LEU A 34 17.95 0.19 -3.05
N SER A 35 16.67 0.03 -3.39
CA SER A 35 16.20 -1.00 -4.34
C SER A 35 16.69 -0.81 -5.78
N ASP A 36 17.17 0.39 -6.12
CA ASP A 36 17.64 0.75 -7.46
C ASP A 36 19.17 0.69 -7.62
N ILE A 37 19.89 0.13 -6.64
CA ILE A 37 21.35 -0.04 -6.74
C ILE A 37 21.69 -0.81 -8.03
N GLY A 38 22.59 -0.23 -8.83
CA GLY A 38 23.03 -0.81 -10.11
C GLY A 38 22.11 -0.52 -11.29
N LYS A 39 20.96 0.14 -11.09
CA LYS A 39 20.07 0.57 -12.18
C LYS A 39 20.53 1.89 -12.80
N THR A 40 20.15 2.06 -14.06
CA THR A 40 20.36 3.29 -14.82
C THR A 40 19.06 3.66 -15.55
N PHE A 41 18.85 4.95 -15.77
CA PHE A 41 17.63 5.50 -16.36
C PHE A 41 17.96 6.13 -17.72
N ALA A 42 17.31 5.66 -18.78
CA ALA A 42 17.63 6.07 -20.14
C ALA A 42 16.95 7.39 -20.51
N LEU A 43 17.76 8.36 -20.95
CA LEU A 43 17.34 9.68 -21.39
C LEU A 43 17.61 9.82 -22.89
N ALA A 44 16.70 10.47 -23.61
CA ALA A 44 16.84 10.66 -25.04
C ALA A 44 16.45 12.07 -25.47
N VAL A 45 17.13 12.63 -26.47
CA VAL A 45 16.84 13.94 -27.04
C VAL A 45 15.45 13.96 -27.66
N SER A 46 15.03 12.84 -28.29
CA SER A 46 13.68 12.68 -28.85
C SER A 46 12.57 12.77 -27.81
N ARG A 47 12.88 12.61 -26.53
CA ARG A 47 11.92 12.66 -25.41
C ARG A 47 11.92 14.00 -24.65
N ASN A 48 12.75 14.95 -25.04
CA ASN A 48 12.81 16.28 -24.40
C ASN A 48 11.47 17.00 -24.51
N GLN A 49 10.86 16.95 -25.70
CA GLN A 49 9.62 17.65 -26.00
C GLN A 49 8.89 16.98 -27.17
N PHE A 50 7.61 16.72 -26.99
CA PHE A 50 6.64 16.39 -28.03
C PHE A 50 5.63 17.53 -28.13
N SER A 51 5.14 17.77 -29.36
CA SER A 51 4.14 18.79 -29.64
C SER A 51 2.79 18.11 -29.91
N PRO A 52 1.68 18.62 -29.34
CA PRO A 52 0.36 18.11 -29.65
C PRO A 52 0.01 18.38 -31.12
N TYR A 53 -0.78 17.50 -31.70
CA TYR A 53 -1.34 17.66 -33.03
C TYR A 53 -2.75 18.24 -32.93
N ILE A 54 -3.03 19.31 -33.68
CA ILE A 54 -4.32 19.99 -33.68
C ILE A 54 -5.00 19.69 -35.02
N PHE A 55 -6.06 18.87 -34.99
CA PHE A 55 -6.81 18.51 -36.20
C PHE A 55 -7.66 19.66 -36.75
N ASN A 56 -8.16 20.52 -35.86
CA ASN A 56 -9.01 21.64 -36.20
C ASN A 56 -8.62 22.87 -35.37
N GLU A 57 -8.41 24.00 -36.02
CA GLU A 57 -8.08 25.29 -35.38
C GLU A 57 -9.18 25.76 -34.40
N GLU A 58 -10.40 25.23 -34.50
CA GLU A 58 -11.49 25.52 -33.56
C GLU A 58 -11.50 24.60 -32.32
N ASP A 59 -10.74 23.51 -32.32
CA ASP A 59 -10.71 22.50 -31.24
C ASP A 59 -9.33 22.44 -30.58
N THR A 60 -9.03 23.51 -29.84
CA THR A 60 -7.72 23.72 -29.19
C THR A 60 -7.71 23.32 -27.73
N CYS A 61 -8.76 22.68 -27.22
CA CYS A 61 -8.90 22.36 -25.80
C CYS A 61 -8.93 20.85 -25.56
N LEU A 62 -7.96 20.34 -24.80
CA LEU A 62 -8.01 19.01 -24.24
C LEU A 62 -8.79 19.05 -22.91
N TRP A 63 -10.00 18.52 -22.93
CA TRP A 63 -10.92 18.56 -21.79
C TRP A 63 -10.50 17.61 -20.67
N ARG A 64 -10.80 17.99 -19.42
CA ARG A 64 -10.76 17.10 -18.26
C ARG A 64 -11.59 15.83 -18.52
N GLY A 65 -11.14 14.70 -18.01
CA GLY A 65 -11.75 13.40 -18.26
C GLY A 65 -11.26 12.70 -19.53
N SER A 66 -10.42 13.35 -20.36
CA SER A 66 -9.84 12.72 -21.54
C SER A 66 -8.83 11.62 -21.16
N PHE A 67 -8.71 10.63 -22.05
CA PHE A 67 -7.82 9.47 -21.92
C PHE A 67 -6.77 9.36 -23.05
N SER A 68 -6.84 10.25 -24.04
CA SER A 68 -5.92 10.26 -25.17
C SER A 68 -5.54 11.66 -25.63
N LEU A 69 -4.41 11.74 -26.31
CA LEU A 69 -3.89 12.94 -26.98
C LEU A 69 -3.20 12.49 -28.27
N THR A 70 -3.34 13.28 -29.33
CA THR A 70 -2.56 13.07 -30.56
C THR A 70 -1.33 13.97 -30.55
N LEU A 71 -0.17 13.39 -30.87
CA LEU A 71 1.12 14.06 -30.99
C LEU A 71 1.51 14.16 -32.45
N SER A 72 2.21 15.24 -32.81
CA SER A 72 2.76 15.44 -34.14
C SER A 72 4.03 14.59 -34.34
N GLY A 73 4.04 13.75 -35.37
CA GLY A 73 5.13 12.84 -35.73
C GLY A 73 4.95 11.41 -35.21
N HIS A 74 5.82 10.49 -35.67
CA HIS A 74 5.88 9.09 -35.23
C HIS A 74 6.84 8.93 -34.04
N HIS A 75 6.28 8.65 -32.86
CA HIS A 75 6.98 8.62 -31.59
C HIS A 75 6.79 7.33 -30.78
N ALA A 76 6.15 6.29 -31.32
CA ALA A 76 5.81 5.09 -30.54
C ALA A 76 7.06 4.42 -29.94
N SER A 77 8.17 4.39 -30.68
CA SER A 77 9.45 3.86 -30.18
C SER A 77 10.02 4.65 -28.99
N ALA A 78 9.80 5.97 -28.94
CA ALA A 78 10.23 6.82 -27.85
C ALA A 78 9.33 6.69 -26.61
N LEU A 79 8.08 6.27 -26.79
CA LEU A 79 7.04 6.17 -25.76
C LEU A 79 6.87 4.77 -25.16
N LEU A 80 7.77 3.84 -25.50
CA LEU A 80 7.81 2.52 -24.87
C LEU A 80 8.02 2.62 -23.34
N PRO A 81 7.39 1.73 -22.55
CA PRO A 81 7.60 1.67 -21.10
C PRO A 81 9.07 1.54 -20.72
N ASP A 82 9.46 2.19 -19.62
CA ASP A 82 10.81 2.08 -19.07
C ASP A 82 10.80 1.06 -17.93
N ALA A 83 11.32 -0.13 -18.17
CA ALA A 83 11.28 -1.25 -17.22
C ALA A 83 11.94 -0.92 -15.86
N ASN A 84 12.89 0.03 -15.81
CA ASN A 84 13.52 0.44 -14.56
C ASN A 84 12.68 1.44 -13.77
N ILE A 85 11.69 2.09 -14.38
CA ILE A 85 10.80 3.09 -13.77
C ILE A 85 9.41 2.49 -13.52
N ASP A 86 8.75 2.05 -14.60
CA ASP A 86 7.42 1.46 -14.59
C ASP A 86 7.31 0.50 -15.79
N PRO A 87 7.20 -0.82 -15.56
CA PRO A 87 7.10 -1.79 -16.64
C PRO A 87 5.76 -1.74 -17.39
N VAL A 88 4.74 -1.06 -16.85
CA VAL A 88 3.39 -1.00 -17.41
C VAL A 88 3.25 0.11 -18.44
N GLY A 89 3.89 1.26 -18.23
CA GLY A 89 3.68 2.44 -19.06
C GLY A 89 4.81 3.48 -18.97
N LYS A 90 4.80 4.44 -19.90
CA LYS A 90 5.73 5.56 -19.91
C LYS A 90 5.09 6.78 -19.26
N TRP A 91 5.79 7.37 -18.29
CA TRP A 91 5.36 8.60 -17.66
C TRP A 91 5.69 9.81 -18.52
N LEU A 92 4.67 10.63 -18.82
CA LEU A 92 4.80 11.90 -19.52
C LEU A 92 4.30 13.05 -18.66
N LEU A 93 4.86 14.24 -18.88
CA LEU A 93 4.42 15.49 -18.28
C LEU A 93 3.68 16.31 -19.34
N LEU A 94 2.42 16.61 -19.09
CA LEU A 94 1.66 17.62 -19.81
C LEU A 94 1.82 18.95 -19.09
N SER A 95 2.38 19.97 -19.77
CA SER A 95 2.56 21.31 -19.21
C SER A 95 2.11 22.36 -20.20
N THR A 96 1.19 23.24 -19.80
CA THR A 96 0.93 24.46 -20.58
C THR A 96 2.06 25.48 -20.37
N GLN A 97 2.39 26.21 -21.43
CA GLN A 97 3.35 27.32 -21.42
C GLN A 97 2.67 28.58 -21.97
N PRO A 98 1.75 29.19 -21.20
CA PRO A 98 1.05 30.37 -21.67
C PRO A 98 2.03 31.54 -21.89
N ALA A 99 1.87 32.24 -23.00
CA ALA A 99 2.68 33.42 -23.32
C ALA A 99 2.36 34.62 -22.41
N GLN A 100 1.15 34.65 -21.84
CA GLN A 100 0.69 35.71 -20.95
C GLN A 100 0.63 35.20 -19.49
N PRO A 101 1.13 35.98 -18.52
CA PRO A 101 1.24 35.55 -17.12
C PRO A 101 -0.09 35.48 -16.35
N ASP A 102 -1.18 36.01 -16.93
CA ASP A 102 -2.54 35.95 -16.39
C ASP A 102 -3.25 34.61 -16.66
N HIS A 103 -2.71 33.79 -17.56
CA HIS A 103 -3.19 32.43 -17.80
C HIS A 103 -2.50 31.44 -16.84
N PRO A 104 -3.25 30.54 -16.18
CA PRO A 104 -2.67 29.60 -15.23
C PRO A 104 -1.80 28.56 -15.94
N LEU A 105 -0.57 28.40 -15.44
CA LEU A 105 0.28 27.28 -15.83
C LEU A 105 -0.23 26.00 -15.17
N VAL A 106 -0.69 25.05 -15.99
CA VAL A 106 -1.24 23.76 -15.58
C VAL A 106 -0.23 22.68 -15.92
N ARG A 107 0.03 21.79 -14.95
CA ARG A 107 0.91 20.63 -15.14
C ARG A 107 0.25 19.39 -14.56
N THR A 108 0.21 18.33 -15.35
CA THR A 108 -0.23 17.01 -14.90
C THR A 108 0.69 15.95 -15.48
N MET A 109 0.92 14.90 -14.70
CA MET A 109 1.61 13.71 -15.17
C MET A 109 0.60 12.65 -15.57
N VAL A 110 0.87 11.98 -16.68
CA VAL A 110 0.04 10.88 -17.19
C VAL A 110 0.91 9.65 -17.42
N ARG A 111 0.36 8.47 -17.13
CA ARG A 111 1.00 7.19 -17.44
C ARG A 111 0.44 6.67 -18.76
N VAL A 112 1.22 6.82 -19.83
CA VAL A 112 0.88 6.32 -21.16
C VAL A 112 1.06 4.81 -21.20
N VAL A 113 -0.01 4.10 -21.53
CA VAL A 113 -0.05 2.63 -21.60
C VAL A 113 0.03 2.13 -23.04
N ASP A 114 -0.36 2.96 -24.01
CA ASP A 114 -0.32 2.60 -25.43
C ASP A 114 -0.04 3.83 -26.30
N ALA A 115 0.60 3.60 -27.45
CA ALA A 115 0.95 4.63 -28.43
C ALA A 115 0.84 4.05 -29.84
N ILE A 116 -0.09 4.59 -30.63
CA ILE A 116 -0.42 4.11 -31.97
C ILE A 116 0.03 5.16 -32.99
N GLU A 117 0.90 4.76 -33.91
CA GLU A 117 1.31 5.59 -35.04
C GLU A 117 0.27 5.51 -36.16
N ASP A 118 -0.13 6.69 -36.67
CA ASP A 118 -1.07 6.81 -37.79
C ASP A 118 -0.65 8.00 -38.69
N ILE A 119 -1.44 8.28 -39.71
CA ILE A 119 -1.27 9.39 -40.64
C ILE A 119 -2.59 10.16 -40.72
N ASP A 120 -2.55 11.48 -40.66
CA ASP A 120 -3.76 12.29 -40.85
C ASP A 120 -4.29 12.09 -42.29
N PRO A 121 -5.54 11.61 -42.46
CA PRO A 121 -6.14 11.39 -43.78
C PRO A 121 -6.29 12.66 -44.62
N VAL A 122 -6.26 13.86 -44.02
CA VAL A 122 -6.44 15.13 -44.74
C VAL A 122 -5.10 15.74 -45.15
N THR A 123 -4.16 15.90 -44.22
CA THR A 123 -2.86 16.55 -44.48
C THR A 123 -1.75 15.58 -44.89
N ALA A 124 -1.95 14.27 -44.68
CA ALA A 124 -0.94 13.23 -44.81
C ALA A 124 0.27 13.40 -43.87
N GLU A 125 0.11 14.15 -42.78
CA GLU A 125 1.13 14.30 -41.74
C GLU A 125 1.18 13.07 -40.82
N GLN A 126 2.38 12.73 -40.35
CA GLN A 126 2.58 11.63 -39.40
C GLN A 126 2.10 12.05 -38.02
N VAL A 127 1.34 11.19 -37.35
CA VAL A 127 0.82 11.44 -36.00
C VAL A 127 0.98 10.20 -35.12
N THR A 128 1.00 10.43 -33.80
CA THR A 128 0.97 9.35 -32.80
C THR A 128 -0.15 9.62 -31.82
N GLU A 129 -1.13 8.72 -31.72
CA GLU A 129 -2.15 8.78 -30.69
C GLU A 129 -1.67 8.06 -29.44
N ILE A 130 -1.64 8.75 -28.29
CA ILE A 130 -1.25 8.19 -27.01
C ILE A 130 -2.47 7.97 -26.14
N PHE A 131 -2.48 6.87 -25.37
CA PHE A 131 -3.54 6.52 -24.43
C PHE A 131 -2.96 6.35 -23.03
N TRP A 132 -3.65 6.86 -22.02
CA TRP A 132 -3.27 6.73 -20.62
C TRP A 132 -4.39 6.13 -19.77
N ASP A 133 -4.04 5.73 -18.55
CA ASP A 133 -4.89 4.93 -17.66
C ASP A 133 -5.86 5.73 -16.78
N THR A 134 -5.55 7.00 -16.51
CA THR A 134 -6.24 7.83 -15.52
C THR A 134 -6.80 9.10 -16.16
N PRO A 135 -8.09 9.44 -15.97
CA PRO A 135 -8.68 10.62 -16.60
C PRO A 135 -7.98 11.90 -16.13
N LEU A 136 -7.86 12.89 -17.02
CA LEU A 136 -7.30 14.19 -16.66
C LEU A 136 -8.20 14.95 -15.67
N ASP A 137 -7.57 15.61 -14.69
CA ASP A 137 -8.28 16.46 -13.72
C ASP A 137 -8.57 17.87 -14.23
N ASN A 138 -7.73 18.39 -15.12
CA ASN A 138 -7.75 19.78 -15.60
C ASN A 138 -7.88 19.83 -17.12
N ASP A 139 -8.40 20.95 -17.62
CA ASP A 139 -8.41 21.28 -19.04
C ASP A 139 -7.02 21.81 -19.47
N PHE A 140 -6.59 21.49 -20.69
CA PHE A 140 -5.34 21.97 -21.27
C PHE A 140 -5.59 22.64 -22.61
N ASP A 141 -4.93 23.76 -22.83
CA ASP A 141 -4.88 24.42 -24.14
C ASP A 141 -3.77 23.78 -24.98
N LEU A 142 -4.16 23.17 -26.10
CA LEU A 142 -3.29 22.46 -27.03
C LEU A 142 -2.30 23.41 -27.73
N GLU A 143 -2.63 24.69 -27.91
CA GLU A 143 -1.71 25.64 -28.57
C GLU A 143 -0.47 25.92 -27.73
N THR A 144 -0.63 25.88 -26.41
CA THR A 144 0.44 26.16 -25.43
C THR A 144 0.93 24.91 -24.72
N LEU A 145 0.37 23.73 -25.03
CA LEU A 145 0.73 22.47 -24.39
C LEU A 145 2.06 21.95 -24.92
N VAL A 146 2.94 21.62 -23.97
CA VAL A 146 4.21 20.93 -24.21
C VAL A 146 4.19 19.62 -23.45
N VAL A 147 4.53 18.53 -24.15
CA VAL A 147 4.61 17.19 -23.56
C VAL A 147 6.08 16.80 -23.38
N ARG A 148 6.50 16.37 -22.18
CA ARG A 148 7.88 15.94 -21.90
C ARG A 148 7.92 14.48 -21.46
N GLY A 149 8.91 13.72 -21.92
CA GLY A 149 9.04 12.28 -21.66
C GLY A 149 10.28 11.84 -20.89
N ASN A 150 11.23 12.74 -20.64
CA ASN A 150 12.42 12.47 -19.82
C ASN A 150 12.13 12.67 -18.32
N LEU A 151 11.18 11.88 -17.81
CA LEU A 151 10.81 11.86 -16.39
C LEU A 151 11.47 10.69 -15.68
N ILE A 152 12.19 10.98 -14.60
CA ILE A 152 12.89 10.00 -13.77
C ILE A 152 12.39 10.11 -12.32
N PRO A 153 12.17 9.00 -11.60
CA PRO A 153 11.83 9.06 -10.19
C PRO A 153 13.00 9.63 -9.37
N ILE A 154 12.67 10.41 -8.35
CA ILE A 154 13.62 10.89 -7.34
C ILE A 154 13.06 10.65 -5.94
N THR A 155 13.96 10.35 -5.01
CA THR A 155 13.67 10.14 -3.60
C THR A 155 14.52 11.05 -2.73
N ALA A 156 13.93 11.57 -1.66
CA ALA A 156 14.66 12.40 -0.73
C ALA A 156 15.72 11.57 0.01
N GLY A 157 16.81 12.23 0.37
CA GLY A 157 17.89 11.65 1.13
C GLY A 157 19.07 11.23 0.27
N GLN A 158 20.15 10.92 0.98
CA GLN A 158 21.46 10.61 0.49
C GLN A 158 21.88 9.24 0.99
N THR A 159 22.40 8.41 0.08
CA THR A 159 22.90 7.08 0.37
C THR A 159 24.32 7.17 0.94
N VAL A 160 24.54 6.49 2.07
CA VAL A 160 25.82 6.41 2.76
C VAL A 160 26.29 4.95 2.76
N PRO A 161 27.44 4.64 2.13
CA PRO A 161 28.20 5.47 1.21
C PRO A 161 27.48 5.58 -0.15
N PRO A 162 27.81 6.56 -1.03
CA PRO A 162 27.15 6.73 -2.33
C PRO A 162 27.05 5.41 -3.11
N MET A 163 25.98 5.22 -3.89
CA MET A 163 25.72 3.95 -4.57
C MET A 163 26.85 3.50 -5.52
N THR A 164 27.65 4.45 -6.02
CA THR A 164 28.81 4.20 -6.88
C THR A 164 30.09 3.80 -6.12
N ALA A 165 30.16 4.07 -4.82
CA ALA A 165 31.28 3.68 -3.96
C ALA A 165 31.06 2.29 -3.35
N ALA A 166 32.11 1.61 -2.88
CA ALA A 166 31.96 0.32 -2.17
C ALA A 166 31.13 0.48 -0.87
N PRO A 167 30.35 -0.54 -0.45
CA PRO A 167 29.57 -0.49 0.79
C PRO A 167 30.47 -0.36 2.02
N LEU A 168 29.91 0.13 3.13
CA LEU A 168 30.64 0.14 4.41
C LEU A 168 30.83 -1.29 4.88
N GLN A 169 32.04 -1.62 5.32
CA GLN A 169 32.37 -2.96 5.83
C GLN A 169 32.69 -2.90 7.31
N PHE A 170 32.10 -3.80 8.09
CA PHE A 170 32.36 -3.95 9.51
C PHE A 170 32.43 -5.43 9.90
N ARG A 171 33.08 -5.72 11.03
CA ARG A 171 33.30 -7.10 11.51
C ARG A 171 32.79 -7.32 12.92
N VAL A 172 32.45 -8.57 13.21
CA VAL A 172 32.05 -9.03 14.54
C VAL A 172 33.26 -9.55 15.31
N GLY A 173 33.58 -8.90 16.43
CA GLY A 173 34.71 -9.26 17.27
C GLY A 173 36.08 -8.81 16.75
N PRO A 174 37.17 -9.19 17.44
CA PRO A 174 38.52 -8.74 17.12
C PRO A 174 39.08 -9.40 15.85
N VAL A 175 40.11 -8.78 15.27
CA VAL A 175 40.85 -9.32 14.12
C VAL A 175 41.36 -10.73 14.46
N THR A 176 41.14 -11.68 13.56
CA THR A 176 41.70 -13.03 13.64
C THR A 176 43.13 -13.10 13.06
N ASP A 177 43.38 -12.41 11.95
CA ASP A 177 44.71 -12.24 11.34
C ASP A 177 45.03 -10.74 11.10
N PRO A 178 46.00 -10.15 11.82
CA PRO A 178 46.41 -8.75 11.65
C PRO A 178 46.91 -8.39 10.24
N ALA A 179 47.27 -9.36 9.41
CA ALA A 179 47.69 -9.14 8.03
C ALA A 179 46.52 -9.18 7.02
N SER A 180 45.31 -9.53 7.46
CA SER A 180 44.12 -9.56 6.61
C SER A 180 43.69 -8.14 6.22
N PRO A 181 43.18 -7.91 4.99
CA PRO A 181 42.56 -6.64 4.62
C PRO A 181 41.35 -6.28 5.50
N GLU A 182 40.76 -7.26 6.19
CA GLU A 182 39.65 -7.06 7.13
C GLU A 182 40.09 -6.46 8.48
N ALA A 183 41.41 -6.32 8.70
CA ALA A 183 41.95 -5.75 9.92
C ALA A 183 41.53 -4.28 10.11
N ASP A 184 41.33 -3.55 9.00
CA ASP A 184 40.96 -2.13 8.98
C ASP A 184 39.45 -1.88 9.10
N PHE A 185 38.62 -2.94 9.04
CA PHE A 185 37.17 -2.79 9.16
C PHE A 185 36.75 -2.37 10.58
N ALA A 186 35.69 -1.56 10.65
CA ALA A 186 35.10 -1.16 11.92
C ALA A 186 34.65 -2.40 12.70
N GLN A 187 34.90 -2.41 14.01
CA GLN A 187 34.51 -3.52 14.88
C GLN A 187 33.18 -3.22 15.55
N THR A 188 32.28 -4.22 15.63
CA THR A 188 31.05 -4.09 16.42
C THR A 188 31.36 -3.90 17.91
N LEU A 189 30.58 -3.05 18.56
CA LEU A 189 30.60 -2.91 20.01
C LEU A 189 29.89 -4.11 20.64
N GLU A 190 30.59 -4.81 21.52
CA GLU A 190 30.06 -5.95 22.25
C GLU A 190 29.58 -5.50 23.64
N ARG A 191 28.30 -5.71 23.95
CA ARG A 191 27.76 -5.46 25.29
C ARG A 191 27.17 -6.72 25.88
N CYS A 192 27.51 -6.99 27.14
CA CYS A 192 26.94 -8.08 27.92
C CYS A 192 26.07 -7.51 29.06
N GLY A 193 24.97 -8.20 29.40
CA GLY A 193 24.11 -7.81 30.51
C GLY A 193 24.79 -7.94 31.87
N ALA A 194 24.26 -7.26 32.90
CA ALA A 194 24.81 -7.24 34.26
C ALA A 194 25.00 -8.63 34.90
N ASN A 195 24.23 -9.64 34.47
CA ASN A 195 24.29 -11.01 34.98
C ASN A 195 25.25 -11.93 34.20
N SER A 196 25.92 -11.44 33.16
CA SER A 196 26.81 -12.24 32.31
C SER A 196 28.05 -12.76 33.03
N GLN A 197 28.47 -12.11 34.14
CA GLN A 197 29.62 -12.52 34.95
C GLN A 197 29.25 -13.32 36.21
N LEU A 198 27.95 -13.52 36.50
CA LEU A 198 27.47 -14.17 37.74
C LEU A 198 27.11 -15.66 37.56
N SER A 199 27.07 -16.17 36.33
CA SER A 199 26.79 -17.60 36.09
C SER A 199 28.08 -18.45 36.22
N GLN A 200 28.13 -19.31 37.24
CA GLN A 200 29.13 -20.37 37.35
C GLN A 200 28.92 -21.54 36.37
N LYS A 201 27.82 -21.54 35.60
CA LYS A 201 27.62 -22.50 34.52
C LYS A 201 28.31 -22.00 33.26
N HIS A 202 29.33 -22.73 32.83
CA HIS A 202 30.04 -22.55 31.55
C HIS A 202 29.11 -22.49 30.31
N ASP A 203 27.84 -22.92 30.44
CA ASP A 203 26.87 -22.96 29.35
C ASP A 203 25.98 -21.70 29.22
N ALA A 204 25.96 -20.81 30.22
CA ALA A 204 25.30 -19.52 30.07
C ALA A 204 26.32 -18.49 29.59
N VAL A 205 26.82 -18.68 28.36
CA VAL A 205 27.50 -17.62 27.62
C VAL A 205 26.57 -16.40 27.70
N GLY A 206 26.98 -15.36 28.44
CA GLY A 206 26.18 -14.16 28.57
C GLY A 206 25.86 -13.66 27.16
N ARG A 207 24.56 -13.55 26.83
CA ARG A 207 24.12 -13.12 25.49
C ARG A 207 24.80 -11.79 25.17
N ILE A 208 25.60 -11.79 24.11
CA ILE A 208 26.35 -10.62 23.67
C ILE A 208 25.48 -9.88 22.66
N LYS A 209 25.23 -8.60 22.95
CA LYS A 209 24.67 -7.69 21.96
C LYS A 209 25.79 -7.15 21.10
N HIS A 210 25.69 -7.32 19.79
CA HIS A 210 26.58 -6.69 18.82
C HIS A 210 25.93 -5.44 18.26
N LEU A 211 26.56 -4.29 18.47
CA LEU A 211 26.05 -2.97 18.13
C LEU A 211 26.99 -2.29 17.12
N ILE A 212 26.42 -1.64 16.11
CA ILE A 212 27.17 -0.79 15.17
C ILE A 212 26.46 0.57 15.02
N PRO A 213 27.04 1.66 15.57
CA PRO A 213 26.46 2.99 15.44
C PRO A 213 26.55 3.48 13.99
N LEU A 214 25.46 4.07 13.49
CA LEU A 214 25.46 4.74 12.20
C LEU A 214 25.99 6.16 12.41
N GLU A 215 27.30 6.37 12.29
CA GLU A 215 27.96 7.64 12.68
C GLU A 215 27.29 8.89 12.07
N SER A 216 26.94 8.83 10.78
CA SER A 216 26.32 9.95 10.08
C SER A 216 24.86 10.20 10.48
N SER A 217 24.20 9.23 11.12
CA SER A 217 22.79 9.34 11.53
C SER A 217 22.55 10.33 12.66
N ALA A 218 23.60 10.70 13.40
CA ALA A 218 23.52 11.70 14.46
C ALA A 218 23.34 13.14 13.91
N ALA A 219 23.80 13.39 12.67
CA ALA A 219 23.70 14.69 12.00
C ALA A 219 22.52 14.78 11.04
N ALA A 220 22.12 13.66 10.43
CA ALA A 220 20.96 13.57 9.56
C ALA A 220 20.15 12.31 9.88
N GLU A 221 18.84 12.46 9.99
CA GLU A 221 17.94 11.36 10.34
C GLU A 221 17.95 10.24 9.30
N LEU A 222 17.77 9.00 9.77
CA LEU A 222 17.63 7.81 8.94
C LEU A 222 16.36 7.93 8.08
N THR A 223 16.47 7.59 6.80
CA THR A 223 15.33 7.61 5.87
C THR A 223 14.42 6.40 6.14
N TRP A 224 13.13 6.67 6.23
CA TRP A 224 12.08 5.67 6.34
C TRP A 224 11.16 5.79 5.14
N LEU A 225 10.87 4.67 4.49
CA LEU A 225 9.92 4.57 3.38
C LEU A 225 8.75 3.68 3.76
N GLU A 226 7.59 3.96 3.18
CA GLU A 226 6.42 3.10 3.32
C GLU A 226 6.58 1.88 2.41
N ASN A 227 6.39 0.69 2.98
CA ASN A 227 6.40 -0.58 2.28
C ASN A 227 5.24 -1.43 2.81
N ASP A 228 4.27 -1.76 1.95
CA ASP A 228 3.03 -2.49 2.28
C ASP A 228 2.28 -1.92 3.50
N GLY A 229 2.16 -0.59 3.58
CA GLY A 229 1.46 0.11 4.66
C GLY A 229 2.25 0.21 5.98
N ALA A 230 3.47 -0.33 6.04
CA ALA A 230 4.37 -0.20 7.19
C ALA A 230 5.59 0.67 6.85
N SER A 231 6.03 1.52 7.78
CA SER A 231 7.28 2.26 7.63
C SER A 231 8.48 1.36 7.89
N GLN A 232 9.38 1.26 6.92
CA GLN A 232 10.63 0.49 7.01
C GLN A 232 11.85 1.41 6.85
N PRO A 233 12.96 1.14 7.56
CA PRO A 233 14.18 1.92 7.40
C PRO A 233 14.89 1.54 6.10
N GLU A 234 15.41 2.53 5.38
CA GLU A 234 16.23 2.31 4.19
C GLU A 234 17.65 1.89 4.59
N ILE A 235 17.81 0.59 4.88
CA ILE A 235 19.07 -0.06 5.23
C ILE A 235 19.19 -1.38 4.46
N ILE A 236 20.31 -1.57 3.76
CA ILE A 236 20.71 -2.86 3.23
C ILE A 236 21.90 -3.35 4.05
N LEU A 237 21.75 -4.55 4.62
CA LEU A 237 22.77 -5.23 5.41
C LEU A 237 22.95 -6.64 4.85
N HIS A 238 24.13 -6.95 4.33
CA HIS A 238 24.50 -8.29 3.88
C HIS A 238 25.62 -8.84 4.77
N ASP A 239 25.65 -10.14 5.01
CA ASP A 239 26.85 -10.78 5.54
C ASP A 239 27.87 -11.10 4.43
N GLY A 240 29.08 -11.51 4.83
CA GLY A 240 30.17 -11.85 3.92
C GLY A 240 29.87 -13.03 2.98
N ASP A 241 28.83 -13.82 3.27
CA ASP A 241 28.34 -14.89 2.38
C ASP A 241 27.31 -14.36 1.36
N GLY A 242 26.95 -13.08 1.43
CA GLY A 242 25.95 -12.43 0.58
C GLY A 242 24.50 -12.61 1.05
N THR A 243 24.27 -13.15 2.26
CA THR A 243 22.92 -13.30 2.82
C THR A 243 22.41 -11.95 3.30
N GLN A 244 21.23 -11.55 2.84
CA GLN A 244 20.58 -10.33 3.32
C GLN A 244 19.99 -10.53 4.72
N TRP A 245 20.23 -9.55 5.59
CA TRP A 245 19.63 -9.46 6.90
C TRP A 245 18.48 -8.44 6.85
N PHE A 246 17.33 -8.82 7.40
CA PHE A 246 16.13 -7.99 7.36
C PHE A 246 15.91 -7.27 8.69
N TRP A 247 15.40 -6.03 8.61
CA TRP A 247 15.00 -5.30 9.78
C TRP A 247 13.69 -5.87 10.34
N LEU A 248 13.63 -6.07 11.66
CA LEU A 248 12.40 -6.30 12.40
C LEU A 248 12.34 -5.40 13.65
N PRO A 249 11.18 -4.82 13.97
CA PRO A 249 11.00 -4.12 15.24
C PRO A 249 11.04 -5.14 16.38
N GLN A 250 11.84 -4.89 17.41
CA GLN A 250 11.87 -5.70 18.62
C GLN A 250 11.29 -4.92 19.80
N PHE A 251 10.20 -5.42 20.39
CA PHE A 251 9.71 -4.94 21.68
C PHE A 251 10.19 -5.84 22.82
N ILE A 252 10.20 -5.28 24.04
CA ILE A 252 10.69 -5.99 25.23
C ILE A 252 9.82 -7.22 25.50
N GLY A 253 10.41 -8.41 25.51
CA GLY A 253 9.76 -9.67 25.89
C GLY A 253 8.99 -10.37 24.78
N GLU A 254 9.06 -9.89 23.54
CA GLU A 254 8.44 -10.55 22.38
C GLU A 254 9.46 -11.41 21.61
N GLU A 255 9.10 -12.67 21.34
CA GLU A 255 9.82 -13.52 20.38
C GLU A 255 9.37 -13.14 18.96
N VAL A 256 9.98 -12.08 18.41
CA VAL A 256 9.65 -11.57 17.07
C VAL A 256 10.34 -12.37 15.96
N ALA A 257 11.51 -12.98 16.25
CA ALA A 257 12.32 -13.68 15.27
C ALA A 257 12.94 -14.94 15.84
N THR A 258 13.03 -15.99 15.02
CA THR A 258 13.64 -17.25 15.46
C THR A 258 15.17 -17.15 15.53
N PRO A 259 15.85 -17.97 16.35
CA PRO A 259 17.32 -17.92 16.50
C PRO A 259 18.14 -18.23 15.24
N THR A 260 17.49 -18.67 14.16
CA THR A 260 18.14 -18.97 12.87
C THR A 260 17.90 -17.89 11.82
N GLN A 261 17.02 -16.94 12.09
CA GLN A 261 16.62 -15.92 11.13
C GLN A 261 17.65 -14.78 11.09
N SER A 262 18.16 -14.45 9.90
CA SER A 262 19.10 -13.33 9.70
C SER A 262 18.35 -12.00 9.80
N VAL A 263 18.27 -11.45 11.01
CA VAL A 263 17.54 -10.20 11.27
C VAL A 263 18.33 -9.27 12.19
N PHE A 264 18.05 -7.98 12.06
CA PHE A 264 18.58 -6.95 12.93
C PHE A 264 17.47 -6.02 13.40
N THR A 265 17.75 -5.23 14.43
CA THR A 265 16.86 -4.19 14.92
C THR A 265 17.60 -2.88 15.12
N LEU A 266 16.87 -1.80 15.40
CA LEU A 266 17.43 -0.46 15.57
C LEU A 266 17.26 0.00 17.02
N GLU A 267 18.36 0.45 17.63
CA GLU A 267 18.36 1.13 18.92
C GLU A 267 18.63 2.62 18.69
N TYR A 268 17.79 3.49 19.25
CA TYR A 268 17.99 4.94 19.17
C TYR A 268 19.12 5.37 20.11
N GLY A 269 19.97 6.26 19.59
CA GLY A 269 21.17 6.75 20.25
C GLY A 269 22.46 6.27 19.59
N SER A 270 23.55 6.97 19.91
CA SER A 270 24.88 6.72 19.39
C SER A 270 25.85 6.27 20.48
N TYR A 271 26.84 5.47 20.08
CA TYR A 271 27.95 5.03 20.91
C TYR A 271 29.25 5.61 20.35
N ASN A 272 29.99 6.34 21.17
CA ASN A 272 31.25 6.97 20.77
C ASN A 272 32.38 6.59 21.74
N THR A 273 33.62 6.72 21.27
CA THR A 273 34.81 6.61 22.12
C THR A 273 34.84 7.74 23.14
N ILE A 274 34.82 7.41 24.43
CA ILE A 274 34.90 8.39 25.53
C ILE A 274 36.37 8.73 25.82
N PHE A 275 37.23 7.71 25.93
CA PHE A 275 38.65 7.92 26.13
C PHE A 275 39.48 6.77 25.53
N ASN A 276 40.71 7.09 25.18
CA ASN A 276 41.71 6.14 24.73
C ASN A 276 42.74 5.94 25.85
N SER A 277 43.06 4.70 26.15
CA SER A 277 44.18 4.32 27.02
C SER A 277 45.26 3.67 26.16
N GLU A 278 46.39 4.35 26.01
CA GLU A 278 47.54 3.82 25.28
C GLU A 278 48.55 3.25 26.27
N SER A 279 48.80 1.94 26.16
CA SER A 279 49.94 1.26 26.78
C SER A 279 50.99 0.97 25.71
N PRO A 280 52.27 0.74 26.07
CA PRO A 280 53.32 0.44 25.09
C PRO A 280 53.07 -0.77 24.19
N LYS A 281 52.08 -1.62 24.52
CA LYS A 281 51.72 -2.84 23.78
C LYS A 281 50.32 -2.80 23.17
N GLU A 282 49.44 -1.90 23.61
CA GLU A 282 48.02 -1.95 23.29
C GLU A 282 47.37 -0.58 23.41
N LYS A 283 46.56 -0.21 22.41
CA LYS A 283 45.66 0.94 22.44
C LYS A 283 44.25 0.43 22.72
N ILE A 284 43.71 0.77 23.89
CA ILE A 284 42.36 0.39 24.30
C ILE A 284 41.47 1.63 24.17
N SER A 285 40.43 1.52 23.34
CA SER A 285 39.42 2.57 23.17
C SER A 285 38.20 2.20 24.01
N PHE A 286 37.83 3.02 24.98
CA PHE A 286 36.61 2.82 25.76
C PHE A 286 35.43 3.49 25.05
N VAL A 287 34.48 2.69 24.56
CA VAL A 287 33.29 3.14 23.85
C VAL A 287 32.07 2.95 24.75
N ASP A 288 31.28 4.00 24.93
CA ASP A 288 30.02 3.90 25.67
C ASP A 288 28.95 4.78 25.01
N TYR A 289 27.75 4.71 25.55
CA TYR A 289 26.63 5.51 25.13
C TYR A 289 26.96 7.00 25.20
N ALA A 290 26.83 7.71 24.08
CA ALA A 290 27.23 9.09 23.93
C ALA A 290 26.05 10.05 23.88
N SER A 291 25.00 9.74 23.11
CA SER A 291 23.86 10.63 22.94
C SER A 291 22.59 9.90 22.52
N ASN A 292 21.44 10.55 22.72
CA ASN A 292 20.15 10.09 22.17
C ASN A 292 20.02 10.35 20.66
N ASN A 293 20.96 11.08 20.05
CA ASN A 293 20.92 11.40 18.63
C ASN A 293 21.58 10.27 17.83
N GLY A 294 20.99 9.97 16.67
CA GLY A 294 21.44 8.90 15.80
C GLY A 294 20.80 7.56 16.11
N VAL A 295 21.20 6.57 15.33
CA VAL A 295 20.66 5.22 15.32
C VAL A 295 21.82 4.23 15.34
N THR A 296 21.66 3.17 16.12
CA THR A 296 22.60 2.07 16.23
C THR A 296 21.92 0.79 15.77
N ILE A 297 22.54 0.05 14.84
CA ILE A 297 22.06 -1.27 14.46
C ILE A 297 22.45 -2.26 15.56
N ARG A 298 21.48 -3.06 16.00
CA ARG A 298 21.69 -4.21 16.87
C ARG A 298 21.46 -5.50 16.09
N LEU A 299 22.49 -6.33 16.01
CA LEU A 299 22.40 -7.67 15.42
C LEU A 299 21.71 -8.64 16.39
N GLY A 300 21.30 -9.79 15.85
CA GLY A 300 20.70 -10.84 16.65
C GLY A 300 21.60 -11.38 17.76
N ASP A 301 20.99 -11.88 18.82
CA ASP A 301 21.67 -12.39 20.03
C ASP A 301 21.28 -13.84 20.38
N GLY A 302 20.55 -14.51 19.48
CA GLY A 302 20.07 -15.89 19.64
C GLY A 302 18.73 -16.01 20.37
N GLU A 303 18.22 -14.93 20.98
CA GLU A 303 16.83 -14.81 21.42
C GLU A 303 16.01 -14.02 20.39
N PHE A 304 16.58 -12.91 19.94
CA PHE A 304 16.11 -12.20 18.77
C PHE A 304 17.05 -12.50 17.62
N GLY A 305 16.59 -13.30 16.66
CA GLY A 305 17.34 -13.58 15.45
C GLY A 305 18.64 -14.38 15.65
N LYS A 306 19.34 -14.60 14.55
CA LYS A 306 20.63 -15.29 14.50
C LYS A 306 21.73 -14.46 15.14
N ALA A 307 22.42 -15.04 16.11
CA ALA A 307 23.66 -14.47 16.63
C ALA A 307 24.77 -14.57 15.57
N PRO A 308 25.42 -13.44 15.19
CA PRO A 308 26.49 -13.48 14.21
C PRO A 308 27.70 -14.24 14.74
N ALA A 309 28.45 -14.89 13.85
CA ALA A 309 29.67 -15.59 14.23
C ALA A 309 30.82 -14.61 14.47
N ARG A 310 31.72 -14.95 15.39
CA ARG A 310 32.96 -14.18 15.59
C ARG A 310 33.81 -14.21 14.31
N GLY A 311 34.28 -13.06 13.88
CA GLY A 311 35.02 -12.85 12.63
C GLY A 311 34.14 -12.62 11.41
N GLN A 312 32.81 -12.70 11.53
CA GLN A 312 31.91 -12.46 10.40
C GLN A 312 31.97 -10.98 9.97
N VAL A 313 32.09 -10.76 8.66
CA VAL A 313 32.07 -9.44 8.02
C VAL A 313 30.68 -9.15 7.49
N PHE A 314 30.31 -7.86 7.49
CA PHE A 314 29.05 -7.36 6.97
C PHE A 314 29.28 -6.18 6.05
N GLU A 315 28.43 -6.08 5.03
CA GLU A 315 28.34 -4.94 4.11
C GLU A 315 27.07 -4.15 4.40
N LEU A 316 27.23 -2.84 4.56
CA LEU A 316 26.18 -1.93 5.00
C LEU A 316 26.03 -0.75 4.04
N ARG A 317 24.79 -0.46 3.69
CA ARG A 317 24.36 0.83 3.13
C ARG A 317 23.11 1.29 3.81
N TYR A 318 23.00 2.60 4.01
CA TYR A 318 21.80 3.19 4.58
C TYR A 318 21.55 4.57 3.95
N ARG A 319 20.31 5.06 4.02
CA ARG A 319 19.95 6.38 3.51
C ARG A 319 19.67 7.35 4.64
N LEU A 320 20.15 8.57 4.52
CA LEU A 320 19.92 9.66 5.46
C LEU A 320 19.22 10.84 4.78
N GLY A 321 18.44 11.62 5.51
CA GLY A 321 17.87 12.86 5.01
C GLY A 321 16.43 12.75 4.53
N ASN A 322 15.52 12.62 5.48
CA ASN A 322 14.07 12.72 5.32
C ASN A 322 13.50 13.92 6.11
N GLY A 323 12.18 13.91 6.34
CA GLY A 323 11.45 14.93 7.10
C GLY A 323 10.59 15.84 6.24
N LYS A 324 9.78 16.69 6.86
CA LYS A 324 8.97 17.71 6.16
C LYS A 324 9.81 18.76 5.45
N ARG A 325 11.06 18.94 5.85
CA ARG A 325 12.03 19.85 5.19
C ARG A 325 12.31 19.46 3.73
N THR A 326 12.04 18.22 3.35
CA THR A 326 12.20 17.76 1.96
C THR A 326 10.96 18.05 1.11
N ASN A 327 9.92 18.67 1.69
CA ASN A 327 8.79 19.17 0.92
C ASN A 327 9.16 20.49 0.28
N ILE A 328 9.38 20.45 -1.03
CA ILE A 328 9.77 21.61 -1.83
C ILE A 328 8.74 21.86 -2.93
N SER A 329 8.66 23.13 -3.33
CA SER A 329 7.75 23.54 -4.41
C SER A 329 8.21 22.96 -5.74
N ARG A 330 7.33 23.04 -6.75
CA ARG A 330 7.74 22.80 -8.15
C ARG A 330 8.90 23.72 -8.53
N ASP A 331 9.68 23.31 -9.53
CA ASP A 331 10.79 24.10 -10.10
C ASP A 331 11.89 24.51 -9.09
N SER A 332 12.06 23.73 -8.02
CA SER A 332 13.01 24.03 -6.93
C SER A 332 14.32 23.24 -7.02
N ILE A 333 14.30 22.01 -7.55
CA ILE A 333 15.50 21.24 -7.86
C ILE A 333 16.07 21.77 -9.17
N LEU A 334 17.33 22.22 -9.17
CA LEU A 334 17.91 22.90 -10.35
C LEU A 334 19.33 22.45 -10.69
N ARG A 335 19.99 21.71 -9.80
CA ARG A 335 21.41 21.36 -9.91
C ARG A 335 21.68 19.92 -9.53
N PHE A 336 22.78 19.38 -10.02
CA PHE A 336 23.39 18.19 -9.46
C PHE A 336 24.22 18.54 -8.22
N VAL A 337 24.24 17.66 -7.22
CA VAL A 337 25.10 17.81 -6.04
C VAL A 337 26.57 17.90 -6.44
N SER A 338 26.96 17.19 -7.50
CA SER A 338 28.32 17.22 -8.04
C SER A 338 28.76 18.59 -8.59
N GLU A 339 27.82 19.49 -8.91
CA GLU A 339 28.14 20.88 -9.29
C GLU A 339 28.62 21.72 -8.10
N LEU A 340 28.29 21.30 -6.88
CA LEU A 340 28.71 21.96 -5.64
C LEU A 340 30.00 21.33 -5.07
N ALA A 341 30.49 20.25 -5.66
CA ALA A 341 31.73 19.60 -5.27
C ALA A 341 32.96 20.35 -5.83
N GLU A 342 34.14 20.02 -5.30
CA GLU A 342 35.43 20.54 -5.80
C GLU A 342 36.30 19.40 -6.35
N PRO A 343 36.59 19.34 -7.67
CA PRO A 343 36.13 20.25 -8.72
C PRO A 343 34.65 20.03 -9.09
N PRO A 344 33.94 21.09 -9.53
CA PRO A 344 32.53 20.98 -9.91
C PRO A 344 32.39 20.14 -11.18
N SER A 345 31.43 19.23 -11.17
CA SER A 345 31.13 18.36 -12.32
C SER A 345 29.63 18.21 -12.53
N LYS A 346 29.21 18.08 -13.78
CA LYS A 346 27.85 17.69 -14.17
C LYS A 346 27.90 16.70 -15.33
N PRO A 347 26.93 15.80 -15.47
CA PRO A 347 26.83 14.97 -16.68
C PRO A 347 26.78 15.86 -17.93
N SER A 348 27.71 15.68 -18.86
CA SER A 348 27.87 16.59 -20.01
C SER A 348 26.70 16.56 -20.99
N PHE A 349 25.99 15.43 -21.05
CA PHE A 349 24.81 15.25 -21.90
C PHE A 349 23.55 15.92 -21.34
N VAL A 350 23.59 16.47 -20.11
CA VAL A 350 22.44 17.12 -19.46
C VAL A 350 22.54 18.65 -19.53
N ASP A 351 21.49 19.26 -20.07
CA ASP A 351 21.35 20.72 -20.18
C ASP A 351 20.75 21.31 -18.91
N SER A 352 19.63 20.75 -18.44
CA SER A 352 18.94 21.22 -17.24
C SER A 352 18.16 20.12 -16.55
N VAL A 353 17.92 20.30 -15.25
CA VAL A 353 17.08 19.42 -14.43
C VAL A 353 16.07 20.25 -13.67
N THR A 354 14.84 19.75 -13.53
CA THR A 354 13.81 20.39 -12.72
C THR A 354 12.80 19.40 -12.16
N ASN A 355 12.18 19.71 -11.02
CA ASN A 355 11.04 18.92 -10.53
C ASN A 355 9.72 19.55 -11.03
N PRO A 356 9.01 18.90 -11.96
CA PRO A 356 7.84 19.54 -12.59
C PRO A 356 6.65 19.67 -11.65
N ILE A 357 6.56 18.78 -10.65
CA ILE A 357 5.54 18.78 -9.60
C ILE A 357 6.18 19.03 -8.23
N ALA A 358 5.39 19.57 -7.30
CA ALA A 358 5.83 19.76 -5.92
C ALA A 358 6.07 18.40 -5.23
N LEU A 359 7.09 18.34 -4.38
CA LEU A 359 7.31 17.20 -3.49
C LEU A 359 6.67 17.53 -2.14
N ILE A 360 5.71 16.72 -1.70
CA ILE A 360 4.87 17.01 -0.52
C ILE A 360 4.72 15.82 0.44
N ASN A 361 5.35 14.69 0.15
CA ASN A 361 5.19 13.45 0.89
C ASN A 361 6.24 13.24 2.00
N GLY A 362 7.16 14.20 2.20
CA GLY A 362 8.09 14.20 3.32
C GLY A 362 7.37 14.40 4.64
N ARG A 363 7.59 13.49 5.59
CA ARG A 363 7.03 13.54 6.95
C ARG A 363 8.16 13.38 7.97
N ASP A 364 8.04 14.10 9.07
CA ASP A 364 8.93 13.94 10.22
C ASP A 364 8.55 12.66 10.97
N GLN A 365 9.51 12.11 11.72
CA GLN A 365 9.23 11.05 12.68
C GLN A 365 8.14 11.48 13.67
N GLU A 366 7.31 10.53 14.08
CA GLU A 366 6.31 10.76 15.13
C GLU A 366 6.99 11.18 16.44
N SER A 367 6.44 12.21 17.09
CA SER A 367 6.96 12.68 18.39
C SER A 367 6.71 11.66 19.51
N MET A 368 7.55 11.68 20.55
CA MET A 368 7.38 10.80 21.71
C MET A 368 6.04 10.99 22.42
N GLU A 369 5.48 12.20 22.43
CA GLU A 369 4.17 12.50 22.97
C GLU A 369 3.05 11.85 22.15
N GLN A 370 3.13 11.93 20.82
CA GLN A 370 2.17 11.27 19.93
C GLN A 370 2.27 9.76 20.04
N ILE A 371 3.47 9.19 20.07
CA ILE A 371 3.69 7.75 20.27
C ILE A 371 3.02 7.29 21.57
N LYS A 372 3.15 8.03 22.68
CA LYS A 372 2.48 7.69 23.96
C LYS A 372 0.95 7.67 23.86
N ILE A 373 0.37 8.51 23.01
CA ILE A 373 -1.09 8.59 22.80
C ILE A 373 -1.55 7.48 21.84
N ASN A 374 -0.79 7.24 20.78
CA ASN A 374 -1.15 6.34 19.69
C ASN A 374 -0.85 4.88 20.01
N LEU A 375 0.23 4.57 20.73
CA LEU A 375 0.64 3.19 21.02
C LEU A 375 -0.47 2.37 21.70
N PRO A 376 -1.17 2.85 22.76
CA PRO A 376 -2.27 2.10 23.36
C PRO A 376 -3.44 1.88 22.40
N GLN A 377 -3.71 2.84 21.52
CA GLN A 377 -4.78 2.75 20.52
C GLN A 377 -4.41 1.76 19.40
N ALA A 378 -3.15 1.74 18.96
CA ALA A 378 -2.65 0.78 17.97
C ALA A 378 -2.82 -0.67 18.46
N TYR A 379 -2.48 -0.93 19.73
CA TYR A 379 -2.70 -2.24 20.36
C TYR A 379 -4.19 -2.62 20.50
N GLN A 380 -5.10 -1.64 20.59
CA GLN A 380 -6.54 -1.89 20.63
C GLN A 380 -7.16 -2.06 19.22
N ALA A 381 -6.61 -1.37 18.23
CA ALA A 381 -7.10 -1.41 16.85
C ALA A 381 -6.78 -2.75 16.16
N GLU A 382 -5.57 -3.26 16.36
CA GLU A 382 -5.13 -4.52 15.76
C GLU A 382 -4.99 -5.64 16.79
N THR A 383 -6.07 -6.41 16.94
CA THR A 383 -6.04 -7.62 17.76
C THR A 383 -5.26 -8.73 17.06
N TYR A 384 -4.13 -9.16 17.62
CA TYR A 384 -3.33 -10.30 17.12
C TYR A 384 -3.74 -11.64 17.74
N ARG A 385 -4.49 -11.63 18.86
CA ARG A 385 -4.96 -12.85 19.55
C ARG A 385 -6.42 -12.70 19.96
N ALA A 386 -7.24 -13.71 19.68
CA ALA A 386 -8.66 -13.70 20.00
C ALA A 386 -8.92 -14.16 21.44
N VAL A 387 -9.51 -13.30 22.27
CA VAL A 387 -9.85 -13.60 23.67
C VAL A 387 -11.35 -13.47 23.93
N THR A 388 -11.91 -12.33 23.56
CA THR A 388 -13.34 -11.99 23.67
C THR A 388 -14.12 -12.49 22.46
N ILE A 389 -15.45 -12.51 22.55
CA ILE A 389 -16.31 -12.91 21.42
C ILE A 389 -16.14 -11.94 20.24
N ASP A 390 -16.06 -10.65 20.53
CA ASP A 390 -15.94 -9.59 19.52
C ASP A 390 -14.59 -9.66 18.80
N ASP A 391 -13.52 -10.13 19.46
CA ASP A 391 -12.23 -10.39 18.80
C ASP A 391 -12.36 -11.46 17.71
N TYR A 392 -13.12 -12.53 17.96
CA TYR A 392 -13.34 -13.59 16.98
C TYR A 392 -14.15 -13.10 15.78
N GLN A 393 -15.07 -12.15 15.99
CA GLN A 393 -15.83 -11.52 14.89
C GLN A 393 -14.90 -10.63 14.07
N THR A 394 -14.23 -9.70 14.73
CA THR A 394 -13.31 -8.73 14.11
C THR A 394 -12.20 -9.44 13.31
N ILE A 395 -11.60 -10.50 13.87
CA ILE A 395 -10.53 -11.24 13.18
C ILE A 395 -11.08 -12.07 12.01
N ALA A 396 -12.31 -12.60 12.11
CA ALA A 396 -12.94 -13.28 10.98
C ALA A 396 -13.25 -12.30 9.84
N GLU A 397 -13.77 -11.12 10.15
CA GLU A 397 -14.12 -10.06 9.19
C GLU A 397 -12.92 -9.46 8.44
N ARG A 398 -11.69 -9.77 8.86
CA ARG A 398 -10.47 -9.43 8.07
C ARG A 398 -10.37 -10.22 6.77
N LEU A 399 -11.09 -11.32 6.62
CA LEU A 399 -11.14 -12.05 5.35
C LEU A 399 -12.08 -11.33 4.40
N GLU A 400 -11.57 -10.89 3.25
CA GLU A 400 -12.29 -10.03 2.28
C GLU A 400 -13.64 -10.61 1.80
N TRP A 401 -13.79 -11.93 1.79
CA TRP A 401 -15.02 -12.61 1.38
C TRP A 401 -16.10 -12.65 2.47
N ILE A 402 -15.81 -12.23 3.70
CA ILE A 402 -16.76 -12.16 4.83
C ILE A 402 -17.29 -10.74 4.94
N GLN A 403 -18.60 -10.58 4.85
CA GLN A 403 -19.27 -9.31 5.10
C GLN A 403 -19.40 -9.01 6.59
N GLN A 404 -19.85 -10.01 7.36
CA GLN A 404 -19.99 -9.92 8.80
C GLN A 404 -19.78 -11.29 9.44
N ALA A 405 -19.33 -11.34 10.69
CA ALA A 405 -19.20 -12.60 11.43
C ALA A 405 -19.98 -12.58 12.74
N GLY A 406 -20.76 -13.62 12.98
CA GLY A 406 -21.38 -13.88 14.29
C GLY A 406 -20.52 -14.85 15.09
N ALA A 407 -20.16 -14.51 16.33
CA ALA A 407 -19.47 -15.41 17.24
C ALA A 407 -20.27 -15.64 18.53
N SER A 408 -20.18 -16.85 19.08
CA SER A 408 -20.79 -17.17 20.37
C SER A 408 -20.00 -18.24 21.12
N PHE A 409 -20.07 -18.18 22.44
CA PHE A 409 -19.45 -19.13 23.33
C PHE A 409 -20.47 -20.18 23.78
N ARG A 410 -20.10 -21.47 23.74
CA ARG A 410 -20.92 -22.53 24.35
C ARG A 410 -20.05 -23.54 25.10
N TRP A 411 -20.53 -23.92 26.28
CA TRP A 411 -19.96 -25.03 27.05
C TRP A 411 -20.31 -26.35 26.38
N THR A 412 -19.30 -27.14 25.98
CA THR A 412 -19.50 -28.44 25.32
C THR A 412 -19.17 -29.63 26.23
N GLY A 413 -19.00 -29.39 27.54
CA GLY A 413 -18.76 -30.42 28.55
C GLY A 413 -17.35 -30.35 29.13
N SER A 414 -16.33 -30.42 28.29
CA SER A 414 -14.92 -30.50 28.72
C SER A 414 -14.22 -29.14 28.81
N TRP A 415 -14.50 -28.25 27.87
CA TRP A 415 -14.04 -26.87 27.85
C TRP A 415 -15.03 -26.05 27.01
N PRO A 416 -14.96 -24.73 27.07
CA PRO A 416 -15.76 -23.94 26.18
C PRO A 416 -15.25 -23.94 24.74
N THR A 417 -16.18 -24.06 23.81
CA THR A 417 -15.92 -23.98 22.37
C THR A 417 -16.50 -22.68 21.83
N ILE A 418 -15.73 -22.00 20.98
CA ILE A 418 -16.16 -20.81 20.27
C ILE A 418 -16.80 -21.25 18.94
N PHE A 419 -18.02 -20.80 18.69
CA PHE A 419 -18.71 -21.01 17.44
C PHE A 419 -18.70 -19.73 16.64
N VAL A 420 -18.11 -19.76 15.43
CA VAL A 420 -18.06 -18.61 14.52
C VAL A 420 -18.86 -18.95 13.27
N THR A 421 -19.70 -18.01 12.85
CA THR A 421 -20.62 -18.15 11.70
C THR A 421 -20.37 -16.97 10.78
N PRO A 422 -19.80 -17.19 9.58
CA PRO A 422 -19.58 -16.11 8.63
C PRO A 422 -20.83 -15.83 7.80
N ASP A 423 -20.99 -14.57 7.42
CA ASP A 423 -21.87 -14.09 6.35
C ASP A 423 -21.01 -13.79 5.12
N PRO A 424 -21.03 -14.62 4.07
CA PRO A 424 -20.19 -14.44 2.89
C PRO A 424 -20.80 -13.46 1.87
N TYR A 425 -19.96 -12.62 1.28
CA TYR A 425 -20.37 -11.74 0.17
C TYR A 425 -20.91 -12.51 -1.04
N ASP A 426 -21.94 -11.95 -1.68
CA ASP A 426 -22.56 -12.41 -2.93
C ASP A 426 -22.99 -13.90 -2.93
N ASN A 427 -23.11 -14.55 -1.75
CA ASN A 427 -23.37 -15.98 -1.67
C ASN A 427 -24.34 -16.35 -0.54
N VAL A 428 -25.15 -17.38 -0.80
CA VAL A 428 -26.05 -17.99 0.18
C VAL A 428 -25.49 -19.36 0.54
N GLY A 429 -24.76 -19.40 1.66
CA GLY A 429 -24.08 -20.58 2.19
C GLY A 429 -22.56 -20.45 2.16
N LEU A 430 -21.89 -21.34 2.90
CA LEU A 430 -20.44 -21.36 3.05
C LEU A 430 -19.83 -22.47 2.18
N LEU A 431 -18.88 -22.13 1.31
CA LEU A 431 -18.14 -23.11 0.52
C LEU A 431 -17.18 -23.91 1.43
N PRO A 432 -16.88 -25.19 1.12
CA PRO A 432 -15.95 -26.00 1.91
C PRO A 432 -14.55 -25.36 2.09
N GLU A 433 -14.01 -24.77 1.02
CA GLU A 433 -12.71 -24.08 1.03
C GLU A 433 -12.70 -22.82 1.91
N GLN A 434 -13.78 -22.03 1.85
CA GLN A 434 -13.97 -20.85 2.72
C GLN A 434 -14.01 -21.27 4.20
N ARG A 435 -14.69 -22.38 4.49
CA ARG A 435 -14.77 -22.94 5.85
C ARG A 435 -13.39 -23.36 6.37
N GLU A 436 -12.61 -24.07 5.56
CA GLU A 436 -11.26 -24.50 5.94
C GLU A 436 -10.33 -23.31 6.14
N THR A 437 -10.39 -22.33 5.24
CA THR A 437 -9.62 -21.07 5.35
C THR A 437 -9.94 -20.33 6.64
N LEU A 438 -11.22 -20.12 6.95
CA LEU A 438 -11.64 -19.45 8.18
C LEU A 438 -11.24 -20.25 9.43
N GLN A 439 -11.37 -21.57 9.39
CA GLN A 439 -10.98 -22.42 10.52
C GLN A 439 -9.47 -22.37 10.76
N ALA A 440 -8.65 -22.41 9.72
CA ALA A 440 -7.20 -22.29 9.82
C ALA A 440 -6.78 -20.91 10.33
N HIS A 441 -7.42 -19.85 9.85
CA HIS A 441 -7.19 -18.47 10.29
C HIS A 441 -7.47 -18.32 11.80
N LEU A 442 -8.64 -18.76 12.26
CA LEU A 442 -9.01 -18.69 13.67
C LEU A 442 -8.18 -19.62 14.57
N ALA A 443 -7.71 -20.75 14.03
CA ALA A 443 -6.85 -21.68 14.76
C ALA A 443 -5.48 -21.08 15.11
N ARG A 444 -4.97 -20.11 14.32
CA ARG A 444 -3.71 -19.41 14.57
C ARG A 444 -3.82 -18.39 15.71
N VAL A 445 -4.97 -17.75 15.86
CA VAL A 445 -5.17 -16.63 16.80
C VAL A 445 -5.85 -17.01 18.11
N ARG A 446 -6.49 -18.18 18.19
CA ARG A 446 -7.21 -18.64 19.40
C ARG A 446 -6.25 -18.84 20.57
N MET A 447 -6.78 -18.72 21.79
CA MET A 447 -6.06 -19.17 22.98
C MET A 447 -5.87 -20.69 23.00
N ALA A 448 -4.71 -21.13 23.49
CA ALA A 448 -4.45 -22.53 23.76
C ALA A 448 -5.51 -23.11 24.72
N GLY A 449 -5.97 -24.33 24.44
CA GLY A 449 -7.00 -25.01 25.24
C GLY A 449 -8.45 -24.59 24.95
N ARG A 450 -8.70 -23.68 24.00
CA ARG A 450 -10.05 -23.37 23.51
C ARG A 450 -10.21 -23.79 22.05
N ASP A 451 -11.23 -24.56 21.74
CA ASP A 451 -11.51 -24.95 20.35
C ASP A 451 -12.40 -23.93 19.65
N VAL A 452 -12.20 -23.81 18.34
CA VAL A 452 -13.02 -22.99 17.46
C VAL A 452 -13.71 -23.90 16.46
N CYS A 453 -15.03 -23.74 16.32
CA CYS A 453 -15.85 -24.48 15.38
C CYS A 453 -16.56 -23.50 14.45
N VAL A 454 -16.25 -23.57 13.15
CA VAL A 454 -16.96 -22.80 12.13
C VAL A 454 -18.31 -23.46 11.83
N LYS A 455 -19.38 -22.67 11.82
CA LYS A 455 -20.76 -23.10 11.51
C LYS A 455 -21.27 -22.38 10.27
N GLU A 456 -22.20 -23.03 9.58
CA GLU A 456 -22.90 -22.43 8.45
C GLU A 456 -23.93 -21.40 8.93
N PRO A 457 -24.10 -20.29 8.18
CA PRO A 457 -25.15 -19.31 8.45
C PRO A 457 -26.54 -19.94 8.35
N ARG A 458 -27.42 -19.56 9.27
CA ARG A 458 -28.82 -20.02 9.27
C ARG A 458 -29.68 -19.02 8.51
N TYR A 459 -30.22 -19.45 7.38
CA TYR A 459 -31.10 -18.60 6.58
C TYR A 459 -32.57 -18.77 6.97
N ALA A 460 -33.24 -17.65 7.19
CA ALA A 460 -34.69 -17.53 7.27
C ALA A 460 -35.22 -17.33 5.84
N ASN A 461 -35.55 -18.43 5.17
CA ASN A 461 -36.10 -18.39 3.81
C ASN A 461 -37.54 -17.87 3.82
N VAL A 462 -37.76 -16.72 3.18
CA VAL A 462 -39.05 -16.02 3.16
C VAL A 462 -39.70 -16.12 1.78
N ASP A 463 -41.00 -16.40 1.76
CA ASP A 463 -41.83 -16.19 0.57
C ASP A 463 -42.70 -14.95 0.74
N LEU A 464 -42.81 -14.17 -0.33
CA LEU A 464 -43.60 -12.95 -0.38
C LEU A 464 -44.62 -13.03 -1.50
N GLU A 465 -45.85 -12.62 -1.21
CA GLU A 465 -46.90 -12.41 -2.22
C GLU A 465 -47.31 -10.95 -2.17
N ILE A 466 -47.06 -10.22 -3.27
CA ILE A 466 -47.23 -8.76 -3.33
C ILE A 466 -48.26 -8.42 -4.40
N LYS A 467 -49.28 -7.68 -4.01
CA LYS A 467 -50.33 -7.17 -4.91
C LYS A 467 -49.96 -5.77 -5.39
N VAL A 468 -49.64 -5.64 -6.66
CA VAL A 468 -49.18 -4.38 -7.28
C VAL A 468 -50.26 -3.87 -8.23
N CYS A 469 -50.67 -2.61 -8.02
CA CYS A 469 -51.56 -1.88 -8.91
C CYS A 469 -50.73 -1.18 -9.99
N VAL A 470 -50.99 -1.52 -11.25
CA VAL A 470 -50.35 -0.95 -12.44
C VAL A 470 -51.18 0.23 -12.95
N ALA A 471 -50.50 1.32 -13.31
CA ALA A 471 -51.12 2.49 -13.91
C ALA A 471 -51.79 2.14 -15.25
N GLN A 472 -52.91 2.79 -15.60
CA GLN A 472 -53.67 2.54 -16.83
C GLN A 472 -52.88 2.84 -18.12
N SER A 473 -51.81 3.63 -18.03
CA SER A 473 -50.93 3.96 -19.15
C SER A 473 -49.78 2.97 -19.35
N ALA A 474 -49.62 1.97 -18.48
CA ALA A 474 -48.47 1.06 -18.49
C ALA A 474 -48.89 -0.40 -18.73
N TYR A 475 -48.07 -1.14 -19.49
CA TYR A 475 -48.32 -2.55 -19.77
C TYR A 475 -47.90 -3.45 -18.60
N ARG A 476 -48.80 -4.35 -18.19
CA ARG A 476 -48.61 -5.23 -17.02
C ARG A 476 -47.31 -6.05 -17.09
N GLY A 477 -46.98 -6.59 -18.26
CA GLY A 477 -45.80 -7.43 -18.44
C GLY A 477 -44.49 -6.67 -18.24
N GLN A 478 -44.42 -5.43 -18.73
CA GLN A 478 -43.24 -4.57 -18.61
C GLN A 478 -43.03 -4.14 -17.15
N VAL A 479 -44.10 -3.70 -16.47
CA VAL A 479 -44.02 -3.31 -15.05
C VAL A 479 -43.66 -4.50 -14.18
N LYS A 480 -44.23 -5.69 -14.44
CA LYS A 480 -43.85 -6.92 -13.70
C LYS A 480 -42.36 -7.23 -13.83
N GLN A 481 -41.81 -7.14 -15.05
CA GLN A 481 -40.39 -7.38 -15.28
C GLN A 481 -39.50 -6.30 -14.63
N ALA A 482 -39.91 -5.03 -14.69
CA ALA A 482 -39.19 -3.92 -14.05
C ALA A 482 -39.18 -4.04 -12.51
N VAL A 483 -40.29 -4.45 -11.90
CA VAL A 483 -40.35 -4.74 -10.46
C VAL A 483 -39.44 -5.91 -10.10
N LEU A 484 -39.44 -7.00 -10.88
CA LEU A 484 -38.54 -8.13 -10.63
C LEU A 484 -37.06 -7.72 -10.74
N ARG A 485 -36.70 -6.89 -11.73
CA ARG A 485 -35.34 -6.35 -11.86
C ARG A 485 -34.96 -5.45 -10.67
N THR A 486 -35.89 -4.69 -10.12
CA THR A 486 -35.63 -3.87 -8.93
C THR A 486 -35.44 -4.73 -7.68
N LEU A 487 -36.16 -5.84 -7.59
CA LEU A 487 -36.08 -6.74 -6.43
C LEU A 487 -34.86 -7.67 -6.47
N PHE A 488 -34.44 -8.16 -7.63
CA PHE A 488 -33.38 -9.17 -7.76
C PHE A 488 -32.17 -8.71 -8.60
N GLY A 489 -32.20 -7.50 -9.15
CA GLY A 489 -31.14 -7.00 -9.99
C GLY A 489 -31.23 -7.45 -11.44
N TYR A 490 -30.29 -6.95 -12.25
CA TYR A 490 -30.06 -7.40 -13.63
C TYR A 490 -28.61 -7.12 -14.02
N GLY A 491 -27.89 -8.13 -14.50
CA GLY A 491 -26.45 -8.00 -14.81
C GLY A 491 -25.67 -7.66 -13.54
N THR A 492 -24.97 -6.52 -13.54
CA THR A 492 -24.17 -6.01 -12.41
C THR A 492 -24.97 -5.16 -11.42
N GLN A 493 -26.24 -4.83 -11.72
CA GLN A 493 -27.06 -4.01 -10.83
C GLN A 493 -27.65 -4.88 -9.70
N LYS A 494 -27.29 -4.58 -8.45
CA LYS A 494 -27.81 -5.25 -7.24
C LYS A 494 -29.29 -4.95 -7.02
N GLY A 495 -30.03 -5.97 -6.58
CA GLY A 495 -31.46 -5.87 -6.27
C GLY A 495 -31.74 -5.56 -4.80
N PHE A 496 -33.00 -5.32 -4.45
CA PHE A 496 -33.40 -5.17 -3.04
C PHE A 496 -33.10 -6.44 -2.20
N PHE A 497 -33.34 -7.63 -2.74
CA PHE A 497 -33.08 -8.92 -2.09
C PHE A 497 -31.70 -9.50 -2.39
N ASP A 498 -30.74 -8.65 -2.74
CA ASP A 498 -29.34 -9.04 -2.82
C ASP A 498 -28.87 -9.58 -1.44
N PRO A 499 -28.13 -10.71 -1.38
CA PRO A 499 -27.65 -11.26 -0.12
C PRO A 499 -26.92 -10.24 0.75
N ASP A 500 -26.16 -9.34 0.14
CA ASP A 500 -25.35 -8.34 0.83
C ASP A 500 -26.18 -7.27 1.56
N ASN A 501 -27.47 -7.14 1.24
CA ASN A 501 -28.35 -6.19 1.94
C ASN A 501 -28.86 -6.74 3.27
N PHE A 502 -28.69 -8.03 3.57
CA PHE A 502 -29.29 -8.70 4.72
C PHE A 502 -28.27 -9.49 5.54
N THR A 503 -27.63 -8.81 6.49
CA THR A 503 -26.70 -9.45 7.42
C THR A 503 -27.37 -9.99 8.69
N PHE A 504 -26.59 -10.55 9.62
CA PHE A 504 -27.08 -11.12 10.88
C PHE A 504 -28.01 -10.19 11.66
N GLY A 505 -29.25 -10.66 11.89
CA GLY A 505 -30.26 -9.92 12.65
C GLY A 505 -30.93 -8.77 11.90
N SER A 506 -30.58 -8.54 10.63
CA SER A 506 -31.22 -7.54 9.78
C SER A 506 -32.70 -7.85 9.57
N ALA A 507 -33.56 -6.84 9.73
CA ALA A 507 -35.01 -6.99 9.60
C ALA A 507 -35.48 -6.60 8.18
N LEU A 508 -36.48 -7.30 7.66
CA LEU A 508 -37.16 -6.90 6.44
C LEU A 508 -38.16 -5.78 6.74
N GLU A 509 -37.77 -4.54 6.46
CA GLU A 509 -38.60 -3.35 6.62
C GLU A 509 -39.65 -3.25 5.51
N ARG A 510 -40.93 -3.26 5.91
CA ARG A 510 -42.05 -3.24 4.95
C ARG A 510 -42.08 -1.95 4.14
N ALA A 511 -41.79 -0.82 4.80
CA ALA A 511 -41.81 0.50 4.15
C ALA A 511 -40.72 0.63 3.07
N GLN A 512 -39.52 0.10 3.33
CA GLN A 512 -38.43 0.10 2.35
C GLN A 512 -38.75 -0.76 1.14
N LEU A 513 -39.29 -1.98 1.36
CA LEU A 513 -39.73 -2.85 0.28
C LEU A 513 -40.86 -2.20 -0.55
N MET A 514 -41.82 -1.55 0.11
CA MET A 514 -42.89 -0.81 -0.57
C MET A 514 -42.34 0.35 -1.40
N SER A 515 -41.40 1.11 -0.85
CA SER A 515 -40.76 2.24 -1.53
C SER A 515 -40.01 1.78 -2.78
N ALA A 516 -39.20 0.72 -2.68
CA ALA A 516 -38.46 0.16 -3.80
C ALA A 516 -39.40 -0.27 -4.95
N ILE A 517 -40.56 -0.85 -4.63
CA ILE A 517 -41.55 -1.25 -5.64
C ILE A 517 -42.27 -0.03 -6.23
N GLN A 518 -42.60 0.98 -5.42
CA GLN A 518 -43.29 2.19 -5.87
C GLN A 518 -42.42 3.10 -6.73
N ALA A 519 -41.09 3.05 -6.57
CA ALA A 519 -40.14 3.79 -7.40
C ALA A 519 -40.15 3.34 -8.88
N VAL A 520 -40.69 2.16 -9.18
CA VAL A 520 -40.77 1.63 -10.55
C VAL A 520 -41.83 2.39 -11.36
N ALA A 521 -41.39 2.97 -12.48
CA ALA A 521 -42.29 3.67 -13.40
C ALA A 521 -43.46 2.77 -13.85
N GLY A 522 -44.69 3.28 -13.67
CA GLY A 522 -45.92 2.55 -14.00
C GLY A 522 -46.57 1.81 -12.82
N VAL A 523 -45.95 1.81 -11.63
CA VAL A 523 -46.60 1.35 -10.39
C VAL A 523 -47.44 2.48 -9.79
N LYS A 524 -48.75 2.26 -9.62
CA LYS A 524 -49.68 3.22 -9.01
C LYS A 524 -49.76 3.06 -7.49
N ALA A 525 -49.81 1.82 -7.00
CA ALA A 525 -49.93 1.51 -5.59
C ALA A 525 -49.53 0.05 -5.29
N VAL A 526 -49.26 -0.25 -4.02
CA VAL A 526 -49.12 -1.62 -3.52
C VAL A 526 -50.30 -1.92 -2.58
N ASN A 527 -51.25 -2.74 -3.03
CA ASN A 527 -52.54 -2.96 -2.37
C ASN A 527 -52.46 -3.92 -1.18
N GLY A 528 -51.44 -4.76 -1.14
CA GLY A 528 -51.30 -5.75 -0.07
C GLY A 528 -50.04 -6.58 -0.21
N MET A 529 -49.57 -7.09 0.93
CA MET A 529 -48.44 -7.99 1.01
C MET A 529 -48.80 -9.14 1.95
N ARG A 530 -48.41 -10.35 1.58
CA ARG A 530 -48.45 -11.53 2.45
C ARG A 530 -47.05 -12.10 2.55
N ILE A 531 -46.74 -12.64 3.71
CA ILE A 531 -45.43 -13.20 4.05
C ILE A 531 -45.62 -14.61 4.59
N ARG A 532 -44.68 -15.50 4.24
CA ARG A 532 -44.54 -16.84 4.78
C ARG A 532 -43.08 -17.10 5.09
N ARG A 533 -42.77 -17.64 6.27
CA ARG A 533 -41.43 -18.15 6.58
C ARG A 533 -41.45 -19.66 6.51
N ARG A 534 -40.69 -20.23 5.57
CA ARG A 534 -40.67 -21.68 5.36
C ARG A 534 -40.18 -22.40 6.61
N GLY A 535 -40.90 -23.45 7.00
CA GLY A 535 -40.60 -24.25 8.20
C GLY A 535 -40.95 -23.59 9.53
N PHE A 536 -41.53 -22.38 9.54
CA PHE A 536 -41.88 -21.68 10.79
C PHE A 536 -43.37 -21.30 10.86
N PHE A 537 -43.90 -20.58 9.87
CA PHE A 537 -45.33 -20.22 9.81
C PHE A 537 -45.84 -20.19 8.37
N ASP A 538 -47.12 -20.48 8.17
CA ASP A 538 -47.78 -20.41 6.86
C ASP A 538 -48.25 -18.99 6.51
N TRP A 539 -48.71 -18.76 5.28
CA TRP A 539 -49.06 -17.44 4.74
C TRP A 539 -49.93 -16.59 5.66
N ARG A 540 -49.41 -15.42 6.05
CA ARG A 540 -50.13 -14.40 6.81
C ARG A 540 -50.07 -13.04 6.11
N ASN A 541 -51.01 -12.15 6.43
CA ASN A 541 -50.94 -10.78 5.95
C ASN A 541 -49.73 -10.08 6.58
N PHE A 542 -48.88 -9.46 5.77
CA PHE A 542 -47.72 -8.72 6.25
C PHE A 542 -48.17 -7.32 6.68
N THR A 543 -48.80 -7.21 7.85
CA THR A 543 -49.30 -5.95 8.41
C THR A 543 -48.30 -5.24 9.32
N GLU A 544 -47.30 -5.98 9.81
CA GLU A 544 -46.22 -5.48 10.67
C GLU A 544 -45.35 -4.45 9.94
N TRP A 545 -44.72 -3.55 10.70
CA TRP A 545 -43.79 -2.54 10.15
C TRP A 545 -42.51 -3.18 9.61
N LYS A 546 -42.01 -4.19 10.32
CA LYS A 546 -40.82 -4.95 9.98
C LYS A 546 -40.97 -6.41 10.35
N PHE A 547 -40.32 -7.28 9.60
CA PHE A 547 -40.17 -8.69 9.91
C PHE A 547 -38.75 -8.95 10.41
N SER A 548 -38.60 -9.18 11.71
CA SER A 548 -37.31 -9.43 12.36
C SER A 548 -37.00 -10.93 12.45
N VAL A 549 -35.73 -11.27 12.31
CA VAL A 549 -35.19 -12.63 12.51
C VAL A 549 -34.32 -12.69 13.76
N ALA A 550 -33.89 -13.88 14.16
CA ALA A 550 -32.97 -14.00 15.28
C ALA A 550 -31.61 -13.36 14.96
N VAL A 551 -30.86 -12.97 16.00
CA VAL A 551 -29.54 -12.31 15.86
C VAL A 551 -28.52 -13.17 15.09
N ASN A 552 -28.71 -14.49 15.03
CA ASN A 552 -27.86 -15.42 14.29
C ASN A 552 -28.52 -15.98 13.00
N GLU A 553 -29.55 -15.30 12.50
CA GLU A 553 -30.24 -15.67 11.27
C GLU A 553 -30.16 -14.54 10.23
N LEU A 554 -30.14 -14.92 8.95
CA LEU A 554 -30.13 -14.01 7.81
C LEU A 554 -31.38 -14.21 6.97
N ILE A 555 -31.93 -13.14 6.40
CA ILE A 555 -33.10 -13.24 5.52
C ILE A 555 -32.64 -13.61 4.11
N ALA A 556 -33.21 -14.68 3.54
CA ALA A 556 -32.92 -15.08 2.17
C ALA A 556 -34.20 -15.15 1.33
N VAL A 557 -34.16 -14.50 0.16
CA VAL A 557 -35.21 -14.53 -0.86
C VAL A 557 -34.53 -14.59 -2.23
N ALA A 558 -34.35 -15.79 -2.78
CA ALA A 558 -33.59 -15.96 -4.04
C ALA A 558 -34.47 -15.98 -5.31
N ASN A 559 -35.74 -16.37 -5.19
CA ASN A 559 -36.68 -16.47 -6.32
C ASN A 559 -36.14 -17.30 -7.52
N ASN A 560 -35.38 -18.35 -7.22
CA ASN A 560 -34.80 -19.26 -8.20
C ASN A 560 -35.70 -20.51 -8.38
N THR A 561 -36.05 -20.85 -9.62
CA THR A 561 -36.88 -22.01 -9.94
C THR A 561 -36.19 -23.35 -9.69
N LEU A 562 -34.85 -23.38 -9.75
CA LEU A 562 -34.04 -24.58 -9.48
C LEU A 562 -33.87 -24.86 -7.98
N LEU A 563 -33.95 -23.82 -7.15
CA LEU A 563 -33.78 -23.88 -5.69
C LEU A 563 -34.97 -23.19 -5.00
N PRO A 564 -36.20 -23.73 -5.17
CA PRO A 564 -37.41 -23.10 -4.67
C PRO A 564 -37.43 -22.99 -3.15
N GLU A 565 -36.63 -23.78 -2.43
CA GLU A 565 -36.49 -23.76 -0.98
C GLU A 565 -35.86 -22.46 -0.43
N ARG A 566 -35.15 -21.69 -1.26
CA ARG A 566 -34.45 -20.43 -0.90
C ARG A 566 -35.35 -19.18 -0.93
N GLY A 567 -36.66 -19.36 -0.82
CA GLY A 567 -37.64 -18.27 -0.82
C GLY A 567 -38.02 -17.81 -2.23
N SER A 568 -39.26 -17.29 -2.36
CA SER A 568 -39.84 -16.92 -3.65
C SER A 568 -40.72 -15.68 -3.55
N VAL A 569 -40.78 -14.90 -4.64
CA VAL A 569 -41.64 -13.71 -4.72
C VAL A 569 -42.69 -13.90 -5.79
N ARG A 570 -43.97 -13.87 -5.37
CA ARG A 570 -45.13 -13.91 -6.26
C ARG A 570 -45.74 -12.53 -6.40
N LEU A 571 -45.64 -11.96 -7.60
CA LEU A 571 -46.29 -10.69 -7.94
C LEU A 571 -47.68 -10.94 -8.55
N ILE A 572 -48.71 -10.36 -7.93
CA ILE A 572 -50.08 -10.31 -8.45
C ILE A 572 -50.32 -8.91 -8.99
N MET A 573 -50.46 -8.80 -10.32
CA MET A 573 -50.62 -7.51 -11.00
C MET A 573 -52.11 -7.23 -11.23
N GLU A 574 -52.59 -6.09 -10.73
CA GLU A 574 -53.95 -5.57 -10.91
C GLU A 574 -53.90 -4.24 -11.69
N GLY A 575 -54.94 -3.86 -12.45
CA GLY A 575 -54.92 -2.60 -13.24
C GLY A 575 -54.18 -2.71 -14.57
N GLY A 576 -53.54 -1.65 -15.08
CA GLY A 576 -52.82 -1.68 -16.38
C GLY A 576 -53.68 -1.38 -17.62
N ALA A 577 -52.99 -1.10 -18.73
CA ALA A 577 -53.57 -0.84 -20.05
C ALA A 577 -54.21 -2.07 -20.69
#